data_AF-A0A2W1C1G0-F1
#
_entry.id   AF-A0A2W1C1G0-F1
#
_cell.length_a   1.000
_cell.length_b   1.000
_cell.length_c   1.000
_cell.angle_alpha   90.00
_cell.angle_beta   90.00
_cell.angle_gamma   90.00
#
_symmetry.space_group_name_H-M   'P 1'
#
loop_
_entity.id
_entity.type
_entity.pdbx_description
1 polymer ?
#
loop_
_entity_poly.entity_id
_entity_poly.type
_entity_poly.pdbx_seq_one_letter_code
_entity_poly.pdbx_strand_id
1 'polypeptide(L)'
;MGEQREGLRERERERAARRKADKPPELTAQAHVYGGWESSLDHTEGDDGIPVPLAPDLGLNQCRVREVAAADCLDEDTAVPFPGTLRAVGKRLQEWVCVVVCCTLCVCAGVLMARHVQADASLFLAAISGVLTADFASGVVHWAADTWGAVDLPIIGKNFLRPFREHHIDPTSITRHDFIETNGDNFAITIPVLARIVWQLLTYEDESIEAQFHWIAYWYLCCIFVAMTNQIHKWSHTYFGLPMWVVWLQEWHIVLPRRHHRIHHVAPHETYFCITTGWLNWPLEMLHFWSTLETIIESLTGCKPRADDMKWAQKRS
;
A
#
# COMPACT_ATOMS: atom_id res chain seq x y z
N MET A 1 -20.94 -52.30 63.86
CA MET A 1 -21.72 -51.35 63.02
C MET A 1 -21.00 -50.02 62.72
N GLY A 2 -19.81 -49.74 63.26
CA GLY A 2 -19.03 -48.54 62.94
C GLY A 2 -18.17 -48.67 61.67
N GLU A 3 -17.45 -49.79 61.52
CA GLU A 3 -16.45 -49.98 60.45
C GLU A 3 -17.06 -50.08 59.03
N GLN A 4 -18.26 -50.66 58.88
CA GLN A 4 -18.94 -50.70 57.57
C GLN A 4 -19.43 -49.33 57.09
N ARG A 5 -19.67 -48.38 58.01
CA ARG A 5 -20.09 -47.00 57.67
C ARG A 5 -18.92 -46.08 57.34
N GLU A 6 -17.70 -46.41 57.75
CA GLU A 6 -16.49 -45.68 57.34
C GLU A 6 -16.03 -46.12 55.94
N GLY A 7 -16.01 -47.43 55.66
CA GLY A 7 -15.63 -47.94 54.34
C GLY A 7 -16.54 -47.48 53.19
N LEU A 8 -17.83 -47.20 53.46
CA LEU A 8 -18.75 -46.65 52.46
C LEU A 8 -18.45 -45.17 52.17
N ARG A 9 -18.15 -44.38 53.22
CA ARG A 9 -17.84 -42.95 53.11
C ARG A 9 -16.49 -42.70 52.44
N GLU A 10 -15.52 -43.60 52.61
CA GLU A 10 -14.23 -43.54 51.95
C GLU A 10 -14.34 -43.87 50.45
N ARG A 11 -15.13 -44.88 50.08
CA ARG A 11 -15.42 -45.21 48.68
C ARG A 11 -16.21 -44.13 47.94
N GLU A 12 -17.09 -43.42 48.64
CA GLU A 12 -17.81 -42.25 48.09
C GLU A 12 -16.88 -41.05 47.88
N ARG A 13 -15.91 -40.83 48.79
CA ARG A 13 -14.87 -39.80 48.63
C ARG A 13 -13.93 -40.11 47.47
N GLU A 14 -13.51 -41.36 47.30
CA GLU A 14 -12.70 -41.78 46.15
C GLU A 14 -13.45 -41.68 44.82
N ARG A 15 -14.75 -42.03 44.78
CA ARG A 15 -15.59 -41.83 43.58
C ARG A 15 -15.81 -40.36 43.25
N ALA A 16 -15.97 -39.50 44.26
CA ALA A 16 -16.07 -38.05 44.07
C ALA A 16 -14.74 -37.44 43.59
N ALA A 17 -13.60 -37.94 44.09
CA ALA A 17 -12.28 -37.54 43.64
C ALA A 17 -11.99 -37.96 42.19
N ARG A 18 -12.35 -39.19 41.80
CA ARG A 18 -12.22 -39.67 40.41
C ARG A 18 -13.12 -38.93 39.43
N ARG A 19 -14.35 -38.56 39.83
CA ARG A 19 -15.23 -37.68 39.03
C ARG A 19 -14.72 -36.24 38.88
N LYS A 20 -13.84 -35.77 39.77
CA LYS A 20 -13.14 -34.48 39.61
C LYS A 20 -11.90 -34.59 38.72
N ALA A 21 -11.26 -35.75 38.64
CA ALA A 21 -10.08 -36.00 37.83
C ALA A 21 -10.38 -36.32 36.35
N ASP A 22 -11.57 -36.86 36.05
CA ASP A 22 -12.02 -37.20 34.67
C ASP A 22 -12.80 -36.08 33.97
N LYS A 23 -12.79 -34.85 34.49
CA LYS A 23 -13.25 -33.70 33.69
C LYS A 23 -12.17 -33.37 32.67
N PRO A 24 -12.47 -33.35 31.35
CA PRO A 24 -11.52 -32.81 30.39
C PRO A 24 -11.18 -31.38 30.81
N PRO A 25 -9.92 -30.93 30.64
CA PRO A 25 -9.58 -29.54 30.91
C PRO A 25 -10.52 -28.67 30.08
N GLU A 26 -11.21 -27.73 30.74
CA GLU A 26 -11.83 -26.62 30.05
C GLU A 26 -10.71 -25.93 29.27
N LEU A 27 -10.65 -26.18 27.96
CA LEU A 27 -9.97 -25.32 27.01
C LEU A 27 -10.74 -24.00 27.02
N THR A 28 -10.43 -23.14 27.99
CA THR A 28 -10.49 -21.71 27.78
C THR A 28 -9.52 -21.41 26.64
N ALA A 29 -10.05 -21.41 25.43
CA ALA A 29 -9.40 -20.81 24.29
C ALA A 29 -9.09 -19.35 24.65
N GLN A 30 -7.84 -19.09 25.06
CA GLN A 30 -7.27 -17.76 24.96
C GLN A 30 -7.13 -17.47 23.46
N ALA A 31 -8.23 -17.02 22.87
CA ALA A 31 -8.15 -16.08 21.77
C ALA A 31 -7.40 -14.86 22.31
N HIS A 32 -6.08 -14.81 22.09
CA HIS A 32 -5.36 -13.55 22.09
C HIS A 32 -5.86 -12.76 20.88
N VAL A 33 -7.02 -12.14 21.08
CA VAL A 33 -7.46 -10.96 20.36
C VAL A 33 -6.37 -9.92 20.58
N TYR A 34 -5.53 -9.66 19.58
CA TYR A 34 -4.76 -8.40 19.56
C TYR A 34 -5.74 -7.27 19.24
N GLY A 35 -6.52 -6.93 20.27
CA GLY A 35 -7.45 -5.81 20.35
C GLY A 35 -7.39 -5.33 21.79
N GLY A 36 -6.44 -4.44 22.04
CA GLY A 36 -6.11 -3.94 23.36
C GLY A 36 -4.78 -3.20 23.33
N TRP A 37 -4.71 -2.08 22.60
CA TRP A 37 -3.73 -1.05 22.93
C TRP A 37 -4.41 -0.13 23.95
N GLU A 38 -4.32 -0.50 25.22
CA GLU A 38 -4.46 0.46 26.30
C GLU A 38 -3.28 1.43 26.21
N SER A 39 -3.59 2.72 26.25
CA SER A 39 -2.63 3.80 26.28
C SER A 39 -1.79 3.73 27.56
N SER A 40 -0.58 3.21 27.48
CA SER A 40 0.48 3.62 28.38
C SER A 40 1.16 4.85 27.77
N LEU A 41 0.56 6.02 28.03
CA LEU A 41 1.27 7.29 27.95
C LEU A 41 2.35 7.25 29.02
N ASP A 42 3.58 6.99 28.61
CA ASP A 42 4.74 7.50 29.35
C ASP A 42 5.15 8.79 28.65
N HIS A 43 5.01 9.89 29.39
CA HIS A 43 5.34 11.23 28.96
C HIS A 43 6.84 11.35 28.72
N THR A 44 7.26 11.54 27.46
CA THR A 44 8.42 12.40 27.14
C THR A 44 8.14 13.18 25.86
N GLU A 45 8.13 14.49 26.05
CA GLU A 45 7.95 15.65 25.15
C GLU A 45 8.39 15.49 23.67
N GLY A 46 7.55 16.07 22.79
CA GLY A 46 7.78 16.23 21.35
C GLY A 46 6.45 16.47 20.62
N ASP A 47 5.80 17.60 20.93
CA ASP A 47 4.49 18.03 20.42
C ASP A 47 4.61 18.64 19.02
N ASP A 48 4.28 17.87 17.99
CA ASP A 48 4.05 18.37 16.62
C ASP A 48 2.53 18.38 16.37
N GLY A 49 1.88 19.45 16.81
CA GLY A 49 0.42 19.60 16.90
C GLY A 49 -0.36 19.47 15.60
N ILE A 50 -0.69 18.24 15.19
CA ILE A 50 -1.77 17.93 14.24
C ILE A 50 -2.92 17.26 15.01
N PRO A 51 -4.10 17.89 15.16
CA PRO A 51 -5.23 17.27 15.85
C PRO A 51 -5.87 16.18 14.97
N VAL A 52 -5.96 14.96 15.51
CA VAL A 52 -6.73 13.84 14.95
C VAL A 52 -8.16 13.90 15.50
N PRO A 53 -9.22 13.86 14.67
CA PRO A 53 -10.60 13.84 15.17
C PRO A 53 -10.95 12.46 15.75
N LEU A 54 -11.60 12.42 16.93
CA LEU A 54 -12.19 11.21 17.50
C LEU A 54 -13.45 10.80 16.73
N ALA A 55 -13.53 9.52 16.30
CA ALA A 55 -14.73 8.92 15.71
C ALA A 55 -15.76 8.50 16.78
N PRO A 56 -17.07 8.47 16.48
CA PRO A 56 -18.09 8.02 17.42
C PRO A 56 -18.25 6.49 17.45
N ASP A 57 -18.53 5.99 18.65
CA ASP A 57 -18.80 4.61 19.05
C ASP A 57 -20.00 3.98 18.31
N LEU A 58 -19.86 2.76 17.77
CA LEU A 58 -20.98 1.96 17.23
C LEU A 58 -20.68 0.44 17.25
N GLY A 59 -21.37 -0.24 18.17
CA GLY A 59 -21.29 -1.68 18.41
C GLY A 59 -21.88 -2.56 17.30
N LEU A 60 -21.05 -2.92 16.31
CA LEU A 60 -21.41 -3.85 15.22
C LEU A 60 -20.55 -5.13 15.16
N ASN A 61 -19.73 -5.42 16.17
CA ASN A 61 -18.67 -6.45 16.06
C ASN A 61 -19.00 -7.86 16.58
N GLN A 62 -20.23 -8.21 16.96
CA GLN A 62 -20.52 -9.56 17.49
C GLN A 62 -21.21 -10.54 16.52
N CYS A 63 -21.89 -10.09 15.46
CA CYS A 63 -22.54 -11.02 14.52
C CYS A 63 -21.58 -11.68 13.51
N ARG A 64 -20.43 -11.06 13.20
CA ARG A 64 -19.53 -11.53 12.14
C ARG A 64 -18.60 -12.68 12.53
N VAL A 65 -18.37 -12.88 13.82
CA VAL A 65 -17.41 -13.89 14.33
C VAL A 65 -17.97 -15.31 14.22
N ARG A 66 -19.29 -15.49 14.20
CA ARG A 66 -19.92 -16.81 14.10
C ARG A 66 -19.98 -17.39 12.69
N GLU A 67 -20.00 -16.57 11.65
CA GLU A 67 -20.03 -17.05 10.26
C GLU A 67 -18.65 -17.55 9.78
N VAL A 68 -17.56 -17.01 10.32
CA VAL A 68 -16.20 -17.41 9.94
C VAL A 68 -15.84 -18.80 10.47
N ALA A 69 -16.35 -19.19 11.65
CA ALA A 69 -16.06 -20.49 12.26
C ALA A 69 -16.79 -21.69 11.61
N ALA A 70 -17.77 -21.44 10.74
CA ALA A 70 -18.53 -22.49 10.06
C ALA A 70 -17.97 -22.87 8.67
N ALA A 71 -16.97 -22.13 8.16
CA ALA A 71 -16.40 -22.34 6.83
C ALA A 71 -15.27 -23.38 6.79
N ASP A 72 -14.79 -23.87 7.94
CA ASP A 72 -13.64 -24.79 8.04
C ASP A 72 -13.97 -26.28 7.78
N CYS A 73 -15.18 -26.59 7.28
CA CYS A 73 -15.62 -27.98 7.05
C CYS A 73 -16.15 -28.27 5.62
N LEU A 74 -15.74 -27.50 4.61
CA LEU A 74 -16.12 -27.78 3.22
C LEU A 74 -14.97 -28.47 2.47
N ASP A 75 -15.30 -29.63 1.89
CA ASP A 75 -14.43 -30.58 1.19
C ASP A 75 -13.39 -29.95 0.25
N GLU A 76 -12.15 -30.46 0.33
CA GLU A 76 -11.00 -30.12 -0.53
C GLU A 76 -11.23 -30.36 -2.04
N ASP A 77 -12.34 -30.99 -2.45
CA ASP A 77 -12.62 -31.39 -3.84
C ASP A 77 -13.53 -30.42 -4.63
N THR A 78 -13.85 -29.24 -4.09
CA THR A 78 -14.63 -28.20 -4.83
C THR A 78 -13.89 -26.87 -5.02
N ALA A 79 -12.56 -26.90 -4.97
CA ALA A 79 -11.75 -25.77 -5.43
C ALA A 79 -11.95 -25.58 -6.95
N VAL A 80 -12.86 -24.68 -7.33
CA VAL A 80 -12.88 -24.09 -8.68
C VAL A 80 -11.46 -23.55 -8.91
N PRO A 81 -10.76 -23.94 -9.99
CA PRO A 81 -9.41 -23.46 -10.22
C PRO A 81 -9.46 -21.94 -10.28
N PHE A 82 -8.78 -21.26 -9.35
CA PHE A 82 -8.47 -19.85 -9.53
C PHE A 82 -7.80 -19.72 -10.90
N PRO A 83 -8.20 -18.75 -11.75
CA PRO A 83 -7.53 -18.52 -13.02
C PRO A 83 -6.17 -17.84 -12.77
N GLY A 84 -5.30 -18.49 -12.02
CA GLY A 84 -3.94 -18.06 -11.66
C GLY A 84 -2.86 -18.67 -12.55
N THR A 85 -3.15 -19.76 -13.27
CA THR A 85 -2.25 -20.38 -14.27
C THR A 85 -2.19 -19.59 -15.60
N LEU A 86 -3.13 -18.64 -15.73
CA LEU A 86 -3.40 -17.60 -16.71
C LEU A 86 -2.59 -16.31 -16.75
N ARG A 87 -1.78 -15.97 -15.72
CA ARG A 87 -1.06 -14.67 -15.69
C ARG A 87 -0.05 -14.73 -16.83
N ALA A 88 -0.50 -14.28 -18.00
CA ALA A 88 0.00 -14.76 -19.28
C ALA A 88 1.52 -14.62 -19.30
N VAL A 89 2.23 -15.69 -19.68
CA VAL A 89 3.69 -15.68 -19.81
C VAL A 89 4.19 -14.39 -20.50
N GLY A 90 3.39 -13.85 -21.43
CA GLY A 90 3.60 -12.54 -22.06
C GLY A 90 3.64 -11.33 -21.11
N LYS A 91 2.74 -11.20 -20.11
CA LYS A 91 2.77 -10.09 -19.14
C LYS A 91 4.03 -10.16 -18.29
N ARG A 92 4.37 -11.34 -17.79
CA ARG A 92 5.57 -11.51 -16.96
C ARG A 92 6.85 -11.23 -17.76
N LEU A 93 6.91 -11.71 -19.01
CA LEU A 93 8.01 -11.39 -19.92
C LEU A 93 8.10 -9.87 -20.18
N GLN A 94 6.97 -9.21 -20.42
CA GLN A 94 6.91 -7.77 -20.61
C GLN A 94 7.42 -7.01 -19.38
N GLU A 95 6.99 -7.36 -18.17
CA GLU A 95 7.49 -6.75 -16.93
C GLU A 95 9.02 -6.87 -16.80
N TRP A 96 9.57 -8.07 -17.05
CA TRP A 96 11.01 -8.31 -17.03
C TRP A 96 11.76 -7.46 -18.07
N VAL A 97 11.28 -7.44 -19.31
CA VAL A 97 11.89 -6.64 -20.39
C VAL A 97 11.85 -5.16 -20.02
N CYS A 98 10.72 -4.66 -19.53
CA CYS A 98 10.58 -3.27 -19.12
C CYS A 98 11.55 -2.90 -18.00
N VAL A 99 11.68 -3.75 -16.96
CA VAL A 99 12.64 -3.50 -15.88
C VAL A 99 14.07 -3.44 -16.40
N VAL A 100 14.49 -4.43 -17.19
CA VAL A 100 15.86 -4.49 -17.74
C VAL A 100 16.16 -3.29 -18.64
N VAL A 101 15.27 -2.96 -19.57
CA VAL A 101 15.43 -1.84 -20.51
C VAL A 101 15.47 -0.51 -19.76
N CYS A 102 14.54 -0.28 -18.83
CA CYS A 102 14.50 0.94 -18.02
C CYS A 102 15.76 1.09 -17.15
N CYS A 103 16.21 0.03 -16.47
CA CYS A 103 17.46 0.06 -15.71
C CYS A 103 18.67 0.38 -16.60
N THR A 104 18.74 -0.23 -17.78
CA THR A 104 19.82 0.03 -18.74
C THR A 104 19.82 1.48 -19.19
N LEU A 105 18.67 2.01 -19.60
CA LEU A 105 18.53 3.42 -20.00
C LEU A 105 18.83 4.38 -18.86
N CYS A 106 18.40 4.07 -17.64
CA CYS A 106 18.67 4.89 -16.46
C CYS A 106 20.18 4.96 -16.18
N VAL A 107 20.88 3.82 -16.19
CA VAL A 107 22.34 3.78 -16.00
C VAL A 107 23.06 4.51 -17.14
N CYS A 108 22.68 4.27 -18.39
CA CYS A 108 23.25 4.97 -19.54
C CYS A 108 23.06 6.49 -19.43
N ALA A 109 21.86 6.96 -19.13
CA ALA A 109 21.56 8.37 -18.92
C ALA A 109 22.42 8.95 -17.78
N GLY A 110 22.47 8.28 -16.61
CA GLY A 110 23.28 8.73 -15.49
C GLY A 110 24.78 8.85 -15.82
N VAL A 111 25.35 7.86 -16.51
CA VAL A 111 26.75 7.87 -16.96
C VAL A 111 27.01 9.01 -17.94
N LEU A 112 26.13 9.21 -18.93
CA LEU A 112 26.25 10.28 -19.91
C LEU A 112 26.04 11.67 -19.29
N MET A 113 25.14 11.80 -18.32
CA MET A 113 24.90 13.05 -17.62
C MET A 113 26.07 13.47 -16.73
N ALA A 114 26.82 12.52 -16.16
CA ALA A 114 27.87 12.78 -15.19
C ALA A 114 28.94 13.79 -15.68
N ARG A 115 29.20 13.85 -16.99
CA ARG A 115 30.15 14.79 -17.59
C ARG A 115 29.62 16.23 -17.73
N HIS A 116 28.31 16.43 -17.59
CA HIS A 116 27.64 17.72 -17.77
C HIS A 116 27.07 18.29 -16.46
N VAL A 117 27.22 17.58 -15.33
CA VAL A 117 26.67 18.03 -14.04
C VAL A 117 27.34 19.32 -13.59
N GLN A 118 26.55 20.37 -13.44
CA GLN A 118 26.95 21.61 -12.79
C GLN A 118 26.06 21.83 -11.56
N ALA A 119 26.66 21.80 -10.38
CA ALA A 119 25.94 21.96 -9.11
C ALA A 119 25.57 23.42 -8.88
N ASP A 120 24.45 23.84 -9.44
CA ASP A 120 23.89 25.17 -9.27
C ASP A 120 22.46 25.14 -8.71
N ALA A 121 21.90 26.33 -8.47
CA ALA A 121 20.54 26.46 -7.96
C ALA A 121 19.49 25.94 -8.96
N SER A 122 19.74 26.06 -10.26
CA SER A 122 18.82 25.61 -11.31
C SER A 122 18.67 24.08 -11.30
N LEU A 123 19.80 23.38 -11.19
CA LEU A 123 19.85 21.93 -11.05
C LEU A 123 19.13 21.47 -9.78
N PHE A 124 19.36 22.13 -8.64
CA PHE A 124 18.68 21.81 -7.39
C PHE A 124 17.16 21.97 -7.52
N LEU A 125 16.69 23.10 -8.06
CA LEU A 125 15.27 23.36 -8.28
C LEU A 125 14.65 22.37 -9.26
N ALA A 126 15.37 22.02 -10.34
CA ALA A 126 14.94 21.03 -11.31
C ALA A 126 14.82 19.64 -10.69
N ALA A 127 15.79 19.21 -9.88
CA ALA A 127 15.74 17.96 -9.15
C ALA A 127 14.51 17.90 -8.23
N ILE A 128 14.36 18.87 -7.32
CA ILE A 128 13.21 18.93 -6.40
C ILE A 128 11.88 18.95 -7.16
N SER A 129 11.79 19.72 -8.26
CA SER A 129 10.58 19.77 -9.09
C SER A 129 10.26 18.41 -9.73
N GLY A 130 11.28 17.64 -10.13
CA GLY A 130 11.11 16.30 -10.67
C GLY A 130 10.52 15.34 -9.63
N VAL A 131 11.00 15.40 -8.39
CA VAL A 131 10.46 14.61 -7.27
C VAL A 131 9.02 15.01 -6.95
N LEU A 132 8.75 16.32 -6.84
CA LEU A 132 7.39 16.83 -6.59
C LEU A 132 6.42 16.43 -7.72
N THR A 133 6.88 16.43 -8.96
CA THR A 133 6.05 16.00 -10.10
C THR A 133 5.72 14.52 -10.00
N ALA A 134 6.69 13.66 -9.67
CA ALA A 134 6.45 12.24 -9.47
C ALA A 134 5.48 11.99 -8.30
N ASP A 135 5.65 12.71 -7.18
CA ASP A 135 4.76 12.61 -6.03
C ASP A 135 3.33 13.04 -6.38
N PHE A 136 3.17 14.19 -7.04
CA PHE A 136 1.87 14.67 -7.50
C PHE A 136 1.20 13.69 -8.47
N ALA A 137 1.94 13.22 -9.47
CA ALA A 137 1.44 12.27 -10.45
C ALA A 137 0.98 10.96 -9.78
N SER A 138 1.72 10.49 -8.77
CA SER A 138 1.29 9.33 -7.99
C SER A 138 -0.03 9.58 -7.26
N GLY A 139 -0.20 10.78 -6.69
CA GLY A 139 -1.45 11.19 -6.06
C GLY A 139 -2.62 11.25 -7.02
N VAL A 140 -2.43 11.83 -8.22
CA VAL A 140 -3.47 11.90 -9.25
C VAL A 140 -3.92 10.51 -9.69
N VAL A 141 -2.98 9.60 -9.96
CA VAL A 141 -3.28 8.23 -10.39
C VAL A 141 -4.00 7.46 -9.29
N HIS A 142 -3.53 7.57 -8.05
CA HIS A 142 -4.12 6.90 -6.90
C HIS A 142 -5.53 7.42 -6.60
N TRP A 143 -5.69 8.75 -6.50
CA TRP A 143 -7.00 9.39 -6.35
C TRP A 143 -7.97 9.00 -7.47
N ALA A 144 -7.51 8.99 -8.73
CA ALA A 144 -8.37 8.63 -9.86
C ALA A 144 -8.83 7.17 -9.78
N ALA A 145 -7.94 6.25 -9.40
CA ALA A 145 -8.27 4.83 -9.23
C ALA A 145 -9.24 4.61 -8.06
N ASP A 146 -8.99 5.25 -6.92
CA ASP A 146 -9.80 5.09 -5.70
C ASP A 146 -11.16 5.77 -5.81
N THR A 147 -11.24 6.86 -6.57
CA THR A 147 -12.45 7.70 -6.60
C THR A 147 -13.37 7.37 -7.75
N TRP A 148 -12.81 7.09 -8.92
CA TRP A 148 -13.57 6.97 -10.18
C TRP A 148 -13.38 5.61 -10.86
N GLY A 149 -12.49 4.78 -10.36
CA GLY A 149 -12.13 3.52 -10.97
C GLY A 149 -13.25 2.48 -10.87
N ALA A 150 -13.95 2.24 -11.99
CA ALA A 150 -14.90 1.13 -12.10
C ALA A 150 -14.19 -0.17 -12.54
N VAL A 151 -14.31 -1.23 -11.75
CA VAL A 151 -13.73 -2.57 -12.02
C VAL A 151 -14.28 -3.19 -13.32
N ASP A 152 -15.42 -2.69 -13.80
CA ASP A 152 -16.14 -3.21 -14.96
C ASP A 152 -15.57 -2.72 -16.31
N LEU A 153 -14.58 -1.82 -16.31
CA LEU A 153 -13.90 -1.39 -17.54
C LEU A 153 -13.12 -2.55 -18.16
N PRO A 154 -13.40 -2.96 -19.42
CA PRO A 154 -12.65 -4.03 -20.06
C PRO A 154 -11.17 -3.63 -20.18
N ILE A 155 -10.27 -4.58 -19.91
CA ILE A 155 -8.80 -4.46 -19.97
C ILE A 155 -8.18 -3.65 -18.80
N ILE A 156 -8.63 -2.43 -18.53
CA ILE A 156 -8.04 -1.55 -17.49
C ILE A 156 -8.54 -1.94 -16.09
N GLY A 157 -9.83 -2.26 -15.93
CA GLY A 157 -10.43 -2.53 -14.62
C GLY A 157 -9.84 -3.76 -13.93
N LYS A 158 -9.64 -4.86 -14.67
CA LYS A 158 -9.17 -6.13 -14.11
C LYS A 158 -7.70 -6.13 -13.72
N ASN A 159 -6.84 -5.44 -14.48
CA ASN A 159 -5.39 -5.50 -14.30
C ASN A 159 -4.83 -4.32 -13.50
N PHE A 160 -5.49 -3.17 -13.54
CA PHE A 160 -5.02 -1.96 -12.86
C PHE A 160 -5.89 -1.63 -11.65
N LEU A 161 -7.22 -1.48 -11.80
CA LEU A 161 -8.09 -0.95 -10.75
C LEU A 161 -8.39 -1.93 -9.61
N ARG A 162 -8.53 -3.23 -9.91
CA ARG A 162 -8.81 -4.25 -8.90
C ARG A 162 -7.73 -4.35 -7.80
N PRO A 163 -6.41 -4.36 -8.11
CA PRO A 163 -5.36 -4.30 -7.10
C PRO A 163 -5.45 -3.09 -6.15
N PHE A 164 -5.80 -1.89 -6.64
CA PHE A 164 -5.96 -0.69 -5.78
C PHE A 164 -7.11 -0.86 -4.77
N ARG A 165 -8.25 -1.42 -5.21
CA ARG A 165 -9.38 -1.66 -4.30
C ARG A 165 -9.11 -2.77 -3.29
N GLU A 166 -8.49 -3.86 -3.75
CA GLU A 166 -8.09 -4.96 -2.86
C GLU A 166 -7.07 -4.49 -1.81
N HIS A 167 -6.25 -3.50 -2.15
CA HIS A 167 -5.27 -2.89 -1.25
C HIS A 167 -5.89 -2.17 -0.05
N HIS A 168 -7.03 -1.49 -0.17
CA HIS A 168 -7.68 -0.90 1.01
C HIS A 168 -8.30 -1.94 1.95
N ILE A 169 -8.59 -3.15 1.45
CA ILE A 169 -9.15 -4.25 2.25
C ILE A 169 -8.02 -5.05 2.92
N ASP A 170 -6.99 -5.38 2.14
CA ASP A 170 -5.76 -6.02 2.61
C ASP A 170 -4.55 -5.18 2.18
N PRO A 171 -4.16 -4.17 2.99
CA PRO A 171 -3.05 -3.29 2.69
C PRO A 171 -1.70 -4.00 2.63
N THR A 172 -1.61 -5.19 3.20
CA THR A 172 -0.37 -5.97 3.18
C THR A 172 -0.25 -6.83 1.92
N SER A 173 -1.27 -6.89 1.07
CA SER A 173 -1.24 -7.66 -0.19
C SER A 173 -0.10 -7.27 -1.11
N ILE A 174 0.13 -5.97 -1.25
CA ILE A 174 1.24 -5.43 -2.03
C ILE A 174 2.62 -5.96 -1.58
N THR A 175 2.76 -6.31 -0.29
CA THR A 175 4.02 -6.80 0.26
C THR A 175 4.41 -8.20 -0.23
N ARG A 176 3.43 -8.96 -0.73
CA ARG A 176 3.58 -10.36 -1.14
C ARG A 176 3.97 -10.54 -2.61
N HIS A 177 3.87 -9.50 -3.42
CA HIS A 177 4.34 -9.49 -4.81
C HIS A 177 5.86 -9.38 -4.88
N ASP A 178 6.49 -9.92 -5.93
CA ASP A 178 7.93 -9.69 -6.15
C ASP A 178 8.24 -8.33 -6.79
N PHE A 179 9.52 -7.96 -6.85
CA PHE A 179 9.94 -6.66 -7.38
C PHE A 179 9.46 -6.41 -8.82
N ILE A 180 9.45 -7.44 -9.67
CA ILE A 180 9.09 -7.32 -11.08
C ILE A 180 7.59 -7.11 -11.23
N GLU A 181 6.79 -7.85 -10.47
CA GLU A 181 5.34 -7.68 -10.46
C GLU A 181 4.93 -6.32 -9.89
N THR A 182 5.55 -5.89 -8.78
CA THR A 182 5.23 -4.61 -8.14
C THR A 182 5.56 -3.41 -9.04
N ASN A 183 6.67 -3.47 -9.79
CA ASN A 183 7.24 -2.29 -10.45
C ASN A 183 7.22 -2.32 -11.98
N GLY A 184 6.93 -3.47 -12.60
CA GLY A 184 7.08 -3.64 -14.05
C GLY A 184 6.34 -2.60 -14.89
N ASP A 185 5.14 -2.19 -14.47
CA ASP A 185 4.34 -1.20 -15.19
C ASP A 185 4.87 0.24 -14.99
N ASN A 186 5.36 0.57 -13.79
CA ASN A 186 6.04 1.85 -13.52
C ASN A 186 7.37 1.96 -14.28
N PHE A 187 8.08 0.85 -14.47
CA PHE A 187 9.29 0.84 -15.29
C PHE A 187 8.93 0.95 -16.77
N ALA A 188 7.82 0.35 -17.23
CA ALA A 188 7.37 0.46 -18.60
C ALA A 188 7.04 1.91 -19.01
N ILE A 189 6.34 2.66 -18.15
CA ILE A 189 5.89 4.01 -18.47
C ILE A 189 7.03 5.04 -18.56
N THR A 190 8.16 4.79 -17.89
CA THR A 190 9.31 5.71 -17.88
C THR A 190 10.28 5.51 -19.06
N ILE A 191 10.24 4.34 -19.73
CA ILE A 191 11.13 4.00 -20.84
C ILE A 191 11.15 5.06 -21.96
N PRO A 192 10.01 5.56 -22.50
CA PRO A 192 10.05 6.53 -23.59
C PRO A 192 10.77 7.82 -23.22
N VAL A 193 10.61 8.28 -21.98
CA VAL A 193 11.25 9.51 -21.48
C VAL A 193 12.74 9.29 -21.27
N LEU A 194 13.14 8.17 -20.65
CA LEU A 194 14.54 7.82 -20.48
C LEU A 194 15.26 7.58 -21.82
N ALA A 195 14.59 6.94 -22.79
CA ALA A 195 15.11 6.76 -24.14
C ALA A 195 15.34 8.11 -24.84
N ARG A 196 14.40 9.06 -24.68
CA ARG A 196 14.56 10.43 -25.18
C ARG A 196 15.76 11.12 -24.54
N ILE A 197 15.95 10.99 -23.23
CA ILE A 197 17.10 11.56 -22.52
C ILE A 197 18.43 10.99 -23.05
N VAL A 198 18.54 9.67 -23.16
CA VAL A 198 19.74 9.03 -23.71
C VAL A 198 19.99 9.49 -25.15
N TRP A 199 18.94 9.55 -25.98
CA TRP A 199 19.06 10.06 -27.35
C TRP A 199 19.57 11.50 -27.39
N GLN A 200 19.03 12.41 -26.57
CA GLN A 200 19.52 13.79 -26.48
C GLN A 200 21.00 13.83 -26.10
N LEU A 201 21.40 13.10 -25.06
CA LEU A 201 22.78 13.08 -24.55
C LEU A 201 23.79 12.49 -25.54
N LEU A 202 23.34 11.66 -26.49
CA LEU A 202 24.19 11.06 -27.52
C LEU A 202 24.24 11.87 -28.82
N THR A 203 23.23 12.70 -29.10
CA THR A 203 23.06 13.34 -30.42
C THR A 203 23.18 14.85 -30.40
N TYR A 204 22.96 15.50 -29.27
CA TYR A 204 23.06 16.94 -29.16
C TYR A 204 24.52 17.36 -28.97
N GLU A 205 24.84 18.58 -29.42
CA GLU A 205 26.12 19.22 -29.12
C GLU A 205 26.20 19.59 -27.63
N ASP A 206 27.41 19.62 -27.07
CA ASP A 206 27.63 19.85 -25.64
C ASP A 206 27.00 21.17 -25.14
N GLU A 207 27.11 22.26 -25.92
CA GLU A 207 26.49 23.55 -25.60
C GLU A 207 24.95 23.45 -25.48
N SER A 208 24.32 22.66 -26.35
CA SER A 208 22.87 22.42 -26.30
C SER A 208 22.47 21.57 -25.09
N ILE A 209 23.30 20.59 -24.72
CA ILE A 209 23.09 19.77 -23.52
C ILE A 209 23.20 20.63 -22.27
N GLU A 210 24.24 21.45 -22.16
CA GLU A 210 24.45 22.35 -21.02
C GLU A 210 23.29 23.34 -20.86
N ALA A 211 22.85 23.96 -21.95
CA ALA A 211 21.71 24.88 -21.93
C ALA A 211 20.39 24.21 -21.46
N GLN A 212 20.22 22.91 -21.71
CA GLN A 212 19.02 22.14 -21.37
C GLN A 212 19.20 21.23 -20.16
N PHE A 213 20.36 21.25 -19.49
CA PHE A 213 20.74 20.23 -18.53
C PHE A 213 19.77 20.13 -17.34
N HIS A 214 19.27 21.27 -16.87
CA HIS A 214 18.26 21.32 -15.80
C HIS A 214 16.97 20.59 -16.19
N TRP A 215 16.47 20.72 -17.43
CA TRP A 215 15.30 19.96 -17.90
C TRP A 215 15.59 18.46 -18.02
N ILE A 216 16.80 18.10 -18.46
CA ILE A 216 17.23 16.70 -18.53
C ILE A 216 17.25 16.10 -17.11
N ALA A 217 17.83 16.82 -16.14
CA ALA A 217 17.88 16.40 -14.75
C ALA A 217 16.49 16.30 -14.10
N TYR A 218 15.61 17.26 -14.36
CA TYR A 218 14.20 17.23 -13.93
C TYR A 218 13.50 15.94 -14.39
N TRP A 219 13.55 15.64 -15.69
CA TRP A 219 12.89 14.47 -16.25
C TRP A 219 13.55 13.16 -15.80
N TYR A 220 14.87 13.15 -15.68
CA TYR A 220 15.62 12.00 -15.19
C TYR A 220 15.20 11.63 -13.76
N LEU A 221 15.18 12.60 -12.85
CA LEU A 221 14.82 12.33 -11.45
C LEU A 221 13.32 12.01 -11.31
N CYS A 222 12.45 12.68 -12.08
CA CYS A 222 11.03 12.33 -12.16
C CYS A 222 10.84 10.85 -12.57
N CYS A 223 11.57 10.37 -13.59
CA CYS A 223 11.50 8.97 -14.03
C CYS A 223 11.97 7.99 -12.94
N ILE A 224 13.05 8.31 -12.23
CA ILE A 224 13.55 7.45 -11.13
C ILE A 224 12.47 7.28 -10.05
N PHE A 225 11.87 8.40 -9.61
CA PHE A 225 10.86 8.34 -8.56
C PHE A 225 9.57 7.67 -9.03
N VAL A 226 9.08 7.96 -10.24
CA VAL A 226 7.92 7.26 -10.84
C VAL A 226 8.16 5.75 -10.93
N ALA A 227 9.34 5.34 -11.42
CA ALA A 227 9.69 3.92 -11.52
C ALA A 227 9.65 3.22 -10.15
N MET A 228 10.07 3.91 -9.10
CA MET A 228 10.14 3.39 -7.73
C MET A 228 8.87 3.61 -6.89
N THR A 229 7.88 4.38 -7.35
CA THR A 229 6.67 4.73 -6.58
C THR A 229 5.99 3.50 -5.98
N ASN A 230 5.75 2.44 -6.76
CA ASN A 230 5.09 1.24 -6.24
C ASN A 230 5.94 0.49 -5.22
N GLN A 231 7.27 0.48 -5.40
CA GLN A 231 8.18 -0.12 -4.43
C GLN A 231 8.19 0.66 -3.11
N ILE A 232 8.15 1.99 -3.19
CA ILE A 232 8.08 2.86 -2.02
C ILE A 232 6.75 2.68 -1.29
N HIS A 233 5.64 2.65 -2.03
CA HIS A 233 4.33 2.32 -1.49
C HIS A 233 4.32 0.93 -0.82
N LYS A 234 4.92 -0.08 -1.45
CA LYS A 234 5.09 -1.40 -0.81
C LYS A 234 5.88 -1.32 0.51
N TRP A 235 6.94 -0.51 0.56
CA TRP A 235 7.70 -0.31 1.80
C TRP A 235 6.91 0.40 2.89
N SER A 236 5.96 1.28 2.56
CA SER A 236 5.09 1.94 3.54
C SER A 236 4.14 0.96 4.26
N HIS A 237 3.88 -0.21 3.64
CA HIS A 237 3.13 -1.33 4.23
C HIS A 237 3.99 -2.44 4.84
N THR A 238 5.31 -2.37 4.71
CA THR A 238 6.21 -3.43 5.18
C THR A 238 6.77 -3.06 6.56
N TYR A 239 6.21 -3.63 7.63
CA TYR A 239 6.59 -3.28 9.01
C TYR A 239 7.87 -3.96 9.52
N PHE A 240 8.19 -5.15 9.03
CA PHE A 240 9.34 -5.95 9.46
C PHE A 240 10.24 -6.30 8.28
N GLY A 241 11.54 -6.47 8.54
CA GLY A 241 12.49 -6.96 7.53
C GLY A 241 12.86 -5.95 6.43
N LEU A 242 12.55 -4.66 6.58
CA LEU A 242 13.06 -3.64 5.66
C LEU A 242 14.56 -3.42 5.87
N PRO A 243 15.34 -3.22 4.79
CA PRO A 243 16.72 -2.79 4.89
C PRO A 243 16.86 -1.47 5.66
N MET A 244 17.94 -1.32 6.43
CA MET A 244 18.17 -0.13 7.25
C MET A 244 18.19 1.17 6.44
N TRP A 245 18.69 1.14 5.21
CA TRP A 245 18.70 2.32 4.34
C TRP A 245 17.29 2.74 3.90
N VAL A 246 16.35 1.80 3.72
CA VAL A 246 14.95 2.12 3.42
C VAL A 246 14.30 2.79 4.62
N VAL A 247 14.51 2.22 5.81
CA VAL A 247 14.00 2.80 7.07
C VAL A 247 14.56 4.21 7.25
N TRP A 248 15.85 4.40 7.03
CA TRP A 248 16.48 5.73 7.09
C TRP A 248 15.82 6.72 6.12
N LEU A 249 15.58 6.33 4.86
CA LEU A 249 14.89 7.20 3.89
C LEU A 249 13.46 7.55 4.32
N GLN A 250 12.75 6.62 4.96
CA GLN A 250 11.40 6.85 5.48
C GLN A 250 11.41 7.78 6.70
N GLU A 251 12.31 7.58 7.66
CA GLU A 251 12.40 8.44 8.85
C GLU A 251 12.79 9.88 8.49
N TRP A 252 13.67 10.06 7.50
CA TRP A 252 14.05 11.38 6.97
C TRP A 252 13.05 11.95 5.96
N HIS A 253 11.90 11.28 5.76
CA HIS A 253 10.85 11.71 4.84
C HIS A 253 11.34 11.93 3.40
N ILE A 254 12.41 11.25 2.98
CA ILE A 254 12.88 11.29 1.58
C ILE A 254 11.98 10.43 0.68
N VAL A 255 11.44 9.34 1.24
CA VAL A 255 10.44 8.47 0.61
C VAL A 255 9.28 8.26 1.58
N LEU A 256 8.11 7.85 1.07
CA LEU A 256 6.88 7.79 1.84
C LEU A 256 7.02 7.01 3.17
N PRO A 257 6.84 7.67 4.33
CA PRO A 257 6.87 7.01 5.63
C PRO A 257 5.62 6.15 5.86
N ARG A 258 5.77 5.05 6.62
CA ARG A 258 4.66 4.16 7.00
C ARG A 258 3.56 4.89 7.77
N ARG A 259 3.94 5.73 8.74
CA ARG A 259 3.01 6.49 9.59
C ARG A 259 2.21 7.49 8.76
N HIS A 260 2.87 8.14 7.81
CA HIS A 260 2.25 9.09 6.89
C HIS A 260 1.23 8.38 6.01
N HIS A 261 1.61 7.28 5.35
CA HIS A 261 0.70 6.58 4.46
C HIS A 261 -0.50 5.96 5.19
N ARG A 262 -0.34 5.56 6.45
CA ARG A 262 -1.46 5.08 7.27
C ARG A 262 -2.62 6.07 7.38
N ILE A 263 -2.37 7.38 7.27
CA ILE A 263 -3.43 8.41 7.31
C ILE A 263 -4.44 8.16 6.18
N HIS A 264 -3.95 7.85 4.97
CA HIS A 264 -4.79 7.52 3.82
C HIS A 264 -5.61 6.23 4.04
N HIS A 265 -5.08 5.25 4.77
CA HIS A 265 -5.77 4.00 5.11
C HIS A 265 -6.82 4.13 6.22
N VAL A 266 -6.98 5.32 6.80
CA VAL A 266 -8.08 5.58 7.72
C VAL A 266 -9.32 5.90 6.89
N ALA A 267 -10.42 5.18 7.14
CA ALA A 267 -11.70 5.49 6.53
C ALA A 267 -12.04 6.98 6.73
N PRO A 268 -12.47 7.70 5.68
CA PRO A 268 -13.07 7.19 4.44
C PRO A 268 -12.13 6.98 3.23
N HIS A 269 -10.79 7.03 3.39
CA HIS A 269 -9.81 6.93 2.28
C HIS A 269 -9.85 8.07 1.25
N GLU A 270 -10.17 9.28 1.71
CA GLU A 270 -10.40 10.44 0.82
C GLU A 270 -9.26 11.46 0.81
N THR A 271 -8.15 11.17 1.48
CA THR A 271 -7.06 12.12 1.69
C THR A 271 -5.70 11.45 1.48
N TYR A 272 -4.64 12.27 1.36
CA TYR A 272 -3.24 11.83 1.37
C TYR A 272 -2.89 10.79 0.27
N PHE A 273 -3.34 11.05 -0.96
CA PHE A 273 -3.18 10.12 -2.09
C PHE A 273 -1.76 9.99 -2.64
N CYS A 274 -0.85 10.95 -2.40
CA CYS A 274 0.52 10.90 -2.94
C CYS A 274 1.32 9.82 -2.22
N ILE A 275 1.84 8.84 -2.98
CA ILE A 275 2.45 7.62 -2.46
C ILE A 275 3.94 7.48 -2.81
N THR A 276 4.57 8.53 -3.35
CA THR A 276 5.99 8.49 -3.69
C THR A 276 6.85 9.02 -2.55
N THR A 277 6.69 10.29 -2.19
CA THR A 277 7.34 10.89 -1.01
C THR A 277 6.30 11.33 0.03
N GLY A 278 5.08 11.65 -0.42
CA GLY A 278 4.02 12.21 0.42
C GLY A 278 4.22 13.69 0.72
N TRP A 279 5.19 14.37 0.10
CA TRP A 279 5.48 15.80 0.34
C TRP A 279 4.29 16.69 0.01
N LEU A 280 3.52 16.32 -1.01
CA LEU A 280 2.38 17.11 -1.46
C LEU A 280 1.08 16.79 -0.73
N ASN A 281 1.03 15.77 0.12
CA ASN A 281 -0.21 15.40 0.81
C ASN A 281 -0.71 16.51 1.74
N TRP A 282 0.15 17.04 2.62
CA TRP A 282 -0.25 18.11 3.53
C TRP A 282 -0.66 19.41 2.79
N PRO A 283 0.13 19.93 1.81
CA PRO A 283 -0.29 21.08 1.03
C PRO A 283 -1.62 20.88 0.29
N LEU A 284 -1.82 19.72 -0.35
CA LEU A 284 -3.05 19.45 -1.10
C LEU A 284 -4.27 19.27 -0.20
N GLU A 285 -4.08 18.73 1.00
CA GLU A 285 -5.13 18.64 2.02
C GLU A 285 -5.57 20.04 2.50
N MET A 286 -4.62 20.92 2.80
CA MET A 286 -4.92 22.31 3.21
C MET A 286 -5.66 23.10 2.13
N LEU A 287 -5.44 22.76 0.86
CA LEU A 287 -6.14 23.35 -0.28
C LEU A 287 -7.49 22.68 -0.58
N HIS A 288 -7.84 21.60 0.15
CA HIS A 288 -8.98 20.73 -0.17
C HIS A 288 -8.99 20.32 -1.65
N PHE A 289 -7.79 20.06 -2.21
CA PHE A 289 -7.60 19.92 -3.64
C PHE A 289 -8.45 18.79 -4.23
N TRP A 290 -8.41 17.61 -3.60
CA TRP A 290 -9.11 16.41 -4.08
C TRP A 290 -10.63 16.54 -3.99
N SER A 291 -11.16 16.96 -2.83
CA SER A 291 -12.60 17.14 -2.63
C SER A 291 -13.18 18.28 -3.48
N THR A 292 -12.40 19.34 -3.72
CA THR A 292 -12.78 20.41 -4.65
C THR A 292 -12.88 19.87 -6.08
N LEU A 293 -11.89 19.07 -6.52
CA LEU A 293 -11.90 18.47 -7.85
C LEU A 293 -13.06 17.49 -8.03
N GLU A 294 -13.37 16.71 -6.99
CA GLU A 294 -14.55 15.82 -6.97
C GLU A 294 -15.86 16.59 -7.12
N THR A 295 -16.02 17.67 -6.36
CA THR A 295 -17.21 18.54 -6.44
C THR A 295 -17.36 19.13 -7.85
N ILE A 296 -16.26 19.58 -8.46
CA ILE A 296 -16.26 20.10 -9.82
C ILE A 296 -16.70 19.01 -10.80
N ILE A 297 -16.11 17.81 -10.74
CA ILE A 297 -16.45 16.70 -11.65
C ILE A 297 -17.90 16.27 -11.47
N GLU A 298 -18.39 16.12 -10.23
CA GLU A 298 -19.79 15.80 -9.96
C GLU A 298 -20.73 16.86 -10.53
N SER A 299 -20.41 18.15 -10.37
CA SER A 299 -21.24 19.24 -10.89
C SER A 299 -21.30 19.26 -12.43
N LEU A 300 -20.21 18.88 -13.09
CA LEU A 300 -20.11 18.89 -14.56
C LEU A 300 -20.68 17.62 -15.21
N THR A 301 -20.58 16.47 -14.53
CA THR A 301 -20.88 15.16 -15.12
C THR A 301 -22.09 14.46 -14.49
N GLY A 302 -22.50 14.87 -13.29
CA GLY A 302 -23.48 14.18 -12.45
C GLY A 302 -22.97 12.85 -11.85
N CYS A 303 -21.71 12.48 -12.10
CA CYS A 303 -21.12 11.27 -11.54
C CYS A 303 -20.68 11.51 -10.10
N LYS A 304 -21.11 10.65 -9.17
CA LYS A 304 -20.69 10.74 -7.77
C LYS A 304 -19.33 10.08 -7.56
N PRO A 305 -18.42 10.70 -6.78
CA PRO A 305 -17.18 10.05 -6.38
C PRO A 305 -17.50 8.78 -5.58
N ARG A 306 -16.67 7.73 -5.75
CA ARG A 306 -16.76 6.47 -4.98
C ARG A 306 -18.13 5.77 -5.06
N ALA A 307 -18.85 5.99 -6.17
CA ALA A 307 -20.21 5.46 -6.36
C ALA A 307 -20.28 3.91 -6.44
N ASP A 308 -19.15 3.23 -6.55
CA ASP A 308 -19.02 1.78 -6.65
C ASP A 308 -18.42 1.10 -5.40
N ASP A 309 -17.98 1.86 -4.39
CA ASP A 309 -17.34 1.35 -3.16
C ASP A 309 -18.15 0.26 -2.45
N MET A 310 -19.47 0.31 -2.55
CA MET A 310 -20.38 -0.70 -1.96
C MET A 310 -20.91 -1.73 -2.98
N LYS A 311 -20.68 -1.53 -4.28
CA LYS A 311 -21.22 -2.39 -5.35
C LYS A 311 -20.34 -3.61 -5.60
N TRP A 312 -19.01 -3.48 -5.47
CA TRP A 312 -18.10 -4.61 -5.65
C TRP A 312 -18.16 -5.59 -4.47
N ALA A 313 -18.40 -5.10 -3.24
CA ALA A 313 -18.51 -5.91 -2.03
C ALA A 313 -19.77 -6.80 -1.98
N GLN A 314 -20.78 -6.49 -2.79
CA GLN A 314 -22.07 -7.22 -2.82
C GLN A 314 -22.06 -8.47 -3.71
N LYS A 315 -21.03 -8.69 -4.54
CA LYS A 315 -20.93 -9.91 -5.37
C LYS A 315 -20.29 -11.08 -4.60
N ARG A 316 -20.97 -11.50 -3.54
CA ARG A 316 -20.82 -12.81 -2.89
C ARG A 316 -22.17 -13.21 -2.28
N SER A 317 -23.10 -13.61 -3.14
CA SER A 317 -24.28 -14.40 -2.77
C SER A 317 -24.54 -15.46 -3.82
#